data_AF-A0A1B0DQF2-F1
#
_entry.id   AF-A0A1B0DQF2-F1
#
_cell.length_a   1.000
_cell.length_b   1.000
_cell.length_c   1.000
_cell.angle_alpha   90.00
_cell.angle_beta   90.00
_cell.angle_gamma   90.00
#
_symmetry.space_group_name_H-M   'P 1'
#
loop_
_entity.id
_entity.type
_entity.pdbx_description
1 polymer ?
#
loop_
_entity_poly.entity_id
_entity_poly.type
_entity_poly.pdbx_seq_one_letter_code
_entity_poly.pdbx_strand_id
1 'polypeptide(L)'
;MTRTVLFCFLVTFAILINLRKISACNGYKTKLHYLENCDSNSIIKVDNNFTVDLTKNCEVIANGCIHTVGFQKAYMRATIRKNGMVMHRMEADLCDTMSKASEEAKNYLRLFGLPDRCPVEPGKNCQDESTKADISKYKRYLSLARGLIQIEAMIEHENGRVGQIR
;
A
#
# COMPACT_ATOMS: atom_id res chain seq x y z
N MET A 1 17.28 -6.10 51.60
CA MET A 1 17.95 -5.81 50.31
C MET A 1 17.55 -6.79 49.20
N THR A 2 17.36 -8.08 49.49
CA THR A 2 17.01 -9.13 48.50
C THR A 2 15.60 -9.04 47.91
N ARG A 3 14.58 -8.68 48.69
CA ARG A 3 13.19 -8.56 48.21
C ARG A 3 12.98 -7.48 47.15
N THR A 4 13.64 -6.33 47.30
CA THR A 4 13.55 -5.20 46.36
C THR A 4 14.20 -5.53 45.03
N VAL A 5 15.38 -6.18 45.05
CA VAL A 5 16.09 -6.63 43.85
C VAL A 5 15.28 -7.69 43.10
N LEU A 6 14.68 -8.65 43.81
CA LEU A 6 13.81 -9.66 43.22
C LEU A 6 12.57 -9.05 42.57
N PHE A 7 11.94 -8.06 43.21
CA PHE A 7 10.79 -7.36 42.66
C PHE A 7 11.15 -6.57 41.39
N CYS A 8 12.27 -5.84 41.39
CA CYS A 8 12.78 -5.16 40.18
C CYS A 8 13.09 -6.14 39.05
N PHE A 9 13.66 -7.32 39.37
CA PHE A 9 13.96 -8.35 38.38
C PHE A 9 12.68 -8.93 37.76
N LEU A 10 11.64 -9.20 38.56
CA LEU A 10 10.35 -9.69 38.06
C LEU A 10 9.62 -8.65 37.21
N VAL A 11 9.67 -7.37 37.61
CA VAL A 11 9.05 -6.26 36.85
C VAL A 11 9.75 -6.06 35.51
N THR A 12 11.09 -6.03 35.48
CA THR A 12 11.86 -5.92 34.22
C THR A 12 11.64 -7.13 33.31
N PHE A 13 11.58 -8.34 33.86
CA PHE A 13 11.28 -9.56 33.10
C PHE A 13 9.85 -9.54 32.53
N ALA A 14 8.86 -9.09 33.29
CA ALA A 14 7.48 -8.92 32.82
C ALA A 14 7.37 -7.87 31.70
N ILE A 15 8.12 -6.77 31.79
CA ILE A 15 8.19 -5.74 30.73
C ILE A 15 8.83 -6.33 29.46
N LEU A 16 9.94 -7.07 29.58
CA LEU A 16 10.64 -7.72 28.45
C LEU A 16 9.76 -8.76 27.73
N ILE A 17 8.95 -9.53 28.46
CA ILE A 17 8.00 -10.49 27.89
C ILE A 17 6.91 -9.80 27.07
N ASN A 18 6.41 -8.65 27.54
CA ASN A 18 5.34 -7.92 26.86
C ASN A 18 5.83 -7.13 25.63
N LEU A 19 7.10 -6.72 25.59
CA LEU A 19 7.68 -6.03 24.43
C LEU A 19 7.68 -6.90 23.15
N ARG A 20 7.77 -8.24 23.27
CA ARG A 20 7.71 -9.15 22.11
C ARG A 20 6.32 -9.18 21.42
N LYS A 21 5.26 -8.68 22.05
CA LYS A 21 3.88 -8.79 21.53
C LYS A 21 3.43 -7.62 20.64
N ILE A 22 4.20 -6.54 20.52
CA ILE A 22 3.76 -5.28 19.89
C ILE A 22 4.26 -5.12 18.44
N SER A 23 5.17 -5.99 18.02
CA SER A 23 5.79 -5.99 16.69
C SER A 23 4.82 -6.61 15.66
N ALA A 24 4.47 -5.89 14.58
CA ALA A 24 3.82 -6.51 13.41
C ALA A 24 4.87 -7.32 12.60
N CYS A 25 4.77 -7.42 11.27
CA CYS A 25 5.72 -8.24 10.50
C CYS A 25 7.17 -7.80 10.70
N ASN A 26 7.99 -8.66 11.33
CA ASN A 26 9.40 -8.40 11.63
C ASN A 26 9.65 -7.12 12.45
N GLY A 27 8.70 -6.71 13.29
CA GLY A 27 8.79 -5.45 14.05
C GLY A 27 8.29 -4.21 13.31
N TYR A 28 7.86 -4.34 12.05
CA TYR A 28 7.37 -3.23 11.24
C TYR A 28 5.85 -3.21 11.18
N LYS A 29 5.28 -2.01 11.32
CA LYS A 29 3.85 -1.71 11.09
C LYS A 29 3.76 -0.77 9.90
N THR A 30 2.69 -0.88 9.13
CA THR A 30 2.30 0.12 8.14
C THR A 30 1.20 1.00 8.72
N LYS A 31 1.14 2.24 8.25
CA LYS A 31 0.03 3.15 8.51
C LYS A 31 -0.18 3.97 7.25
N LEU A 32 -1.36 3.88 6.65
CA LEU A 32 -1.76 4.82 5.62
C LEU A 32 -1.99 6.19 6.26
N HIS A 33 -1.25 7.20 5.81
CA HIS A 33 -1.34 8.55 6.37
C HIS A 33 -2.48 9.35 5.73
N TYR A 34 -2.52 9.35 4.41
CA TYR A 34 -3.56 9.94 3.59
C TYR A 34 -3.57 9.19 2.26
N LEU A 35 -4.73 9.20 1.60
CA LEU A 35 -4.91 8.78 0.22
C LEU A 35 -5.96 9.71 -0.36
N GLU A 36 -5.58 10.53 -1.33
CA GLU A 36 -6.41 11.62 -1.80
C GLU A 36 -6.56 11.60 -3.32
N ASN A 37 -7.79 11.82 -3.79
CA ASN A 37 -8.07 12.09 -5.20
C ASN A 37 -7.83 13.58 -5.45
N CYS A 38 -6.72 13.92 -6.11
CA CYS A 38 -6.31 15.31 -6.31
C CYS A 38 -7.10 16.03 -7.42
N ASP A 39 -7.81 15.29 -8.27
CA ASP A 39 -8.75 15.85 -9.26
C ASP A 39 -10.14 15.18 -9.15
N SER A 40 -11.17 16.01 -9.17
CA SER A 40 -12.58 15.62 -9.29
C SER A 40 -12.89 14.77 -10.54
N ASN A 41 -12.08 14.92 -11.59
CA ASN A 41 -12.21 14.25 -12.88
C ASN A 41 -11.33 12.99 -13.01
N SER A 42 -10.67 12.56 -11.93
CA SER A 42 -9.85 11.35 -11.94
C SER A 42 -10.63 10.13 -12.43
N ILE A 43 -10.04 9.39 -13.37
CA ILE A 43 -10.62 8.18 -13.95
C ILE A 43 -10.52 6.95 -13.03
N ILE A 44 -9.60 7.00 -12.08
CA ILE A 44 -9.46 6.08 -10.97
C ILE A 44 -9.67 6.90 -9.71
N LYS A 45 -10.66 6.56 -8.90
CA LYS A 45 -10.96 7.23 -7.63
C LYS A 45 -10.92 6.22 -6.50
N VAL A 46 -10.35 6.61 -5.37
CA VAL A 46 -10.35 5.79 -4.16
C VAL A 46 -11.30 6.36 -3.13
N ASP A 47 -12.07 5.49 -2.46
CA ASP A 47 -12.94 5.90 -1.36
C ASP A 47 -12.12 6.45 -0.18
N ASN A 48 -12.64 7.48 0.49
CA ASN A 48 -11.92 8.16 1.59
C ASN A 48 -11.66 7.27 2.81
N ASN A 49 -12.37 6.15 2.95
CA ASN A 49 -12.22 5.18 4.03
C ASN A 49 -11.27 4.03 3.66
N PHE A 50 -10.52 4.13 2.57
CA PHE A 50 -9.57 3.10 2.19
C PHE A 50 -8.46 2.96 3.24
N THR A 51 -8.16 1.72 3.65
CA THR A 51 -7.12 1.42 4.63
C THR A 51 -6.15 0.36 4.11
N VAL A 52 -4.92 0.40 4.61
CA VAL A 52 -3.90 -0.62 4.33
C VAL A 52 -3.17 -0.97 5.62
N ASP A 53 -3.27 -2.24 6.02
CA ASP A 53 -2.72 -2.75 7.27
C ASP A 53 -1.74 -3.92 7.03
N LEU A 54 -0.68 -3.96 7.83
CA LEU A 54 0.30 -5.04 7.85
C LEU A 54 0.13 -5.86 9.12
N THR A 55 -0.23 -7.12 8.96
CA THR A 55 -0.47 -8.02 10.09
C THR A 55 0.84 -8.55 10.68
N LYS A 56 0.74 -9.18 11.87
CA LYS A 56 1.86 -9.89 12.50
C LYS A 56 2.34 -11.09 11.68
N ASN A 57 1.47 -11.65 10.85
CA ASN A 57 1.76 -12.79 9.98
C ASN A 57 2.40 -12.37 8.66
N CYS A 58 2.80 -11.10 8.50
CA CYS A 58 3.33 -10.57 7.25
C CYS A 58 2.33 -10.59 6.11
N GLU A 59 1.05 -10.36 6.42
CA GLU A 59 0.00 -10.20 5.42
C GLU A 59 -0.33 -8.72 5.27
N VAL A 60 -0.46 -8.26 4.03
CA VAL A 60 -1.03 -6.95 3.71
C VAL A 60 -2.52 -7.12 3.49
N ILE A 61 -3.31 -6.30 4.17
CA ILE A 61 -4.76 -6.24 4.04
C ILE A 61 -5.10 -4.85 3.50
N ALA A 62 -5.89 -4.79 2.44
CA ALA A 62 -6.48 -3.56 1.93
C ALA A 62 -8.00 -3.62 2.12
N ASN A 63 -8.59 -2.52 2.59
CA ASN A 63 -10.03 -2.40 2.76
C ASN A 63 -10.48 -1.09 2.14
N GLY A 64 -11.61 -1.11 1.44
CA GLY A 64 -12.16 0.05 0.75
C GLY A 64 -12.36 -0.24 -0.73
N CYS A 65 -12.81 0.75 -1.47
CA CYS A 65 -13.16 0.57 -2.86
C CYS A 65 -12.46 1.56 -3.78
N ILE A 66 -12.18 1.08 -4.98
CA ILE A 66 -11.69 1.86 -6.11
C ILE A 66 -12.78 1.90 -7.18
N HIS A 67 -12.99 3.09 -7.73
CA HIS A 67 -13.93 3.34 -8.81
C HIS A 67 -13.16 3.67 -10.08
N THR A 68 -13.58 3.06 -11.19
CA THR A 68 -13.06 3.32 -12.52
C THR A 68 -14.18 3.86 -13.40
N VAL A 69 -13.89 4.87 -14.22
CA VAL A 69 -14.85 5.35 -15.25
C VAL A 69 -14.74 4.60 -16.58
N GLY A 70 -13.79 3.66 -16.67
CA GLY A 70 -13.45 2.90 -17.87
C GLY A 70 -12.48 3.65 -18.79
N PHE A 71 -11.53 2.92 -19.39
CA PHE A 71 -10.55 3.44 -20.35
C PHE A 71 -9.90 2.30 -21.14
N GLN A 72 -9.49 2.56 -22.37
CA GLN A 72 -8.75 1.61 -23.21
C GLN A 72 -7.23 1.82 -23.13
N LYS A 73 -6.79 3.07 -23.03
CA LYS A 73 -5.40 3.49 -22.91
C LYS A 73 -5.25 4.55 -21.84
N ALA A 74 -4.20 4.42 -21.06
CA ALA A 74 -3.81 5.39 -20.06
C ALA A 74 -2.29 5.46 -19.93
N TYR A 75 -1.78 6.67 -19.78
CA TYR A 75 -0.38 6.97 -19.56
C TYR A 75 -0.20 7.52 -18.15
N MET A 76 0.70 6.94 -17.37
CA MET A 76 0.97 7.34 -16.00
C MET A 76 2.35 7.98 -15.90
N ARG A 77 2.42 9.11 -15.19
CA ARG A 77 3.66 9.64 -14.60
C ARG A 77 3.56 9.53 -13.09
N ALA A 78 4.52 8.88 -12.44
CA ALA A 78 4.54 8.79 -10.98
C ALA A 78 5.88 9.21 -10.38
N THR A 79 5.82 9.90 -9.25
CA THR A 79 6.99 10.27 -8.44
C THR A 79 6.88 9.59 -7.08
N ILE A 80 7.91 8.81 -6.74
CA ILE A 80 8.02 8.16 -5.43
C ILE A 80 9.03 8.94 -4.60
N ARG A 81 8.59 9.46 -3.45
CA ARG A 81 9.44 10.12 -2.46
C ARG A 81 9.54 9.28 -1.19
N LYS A 82 10.72 9.29 -0.57
CA LYS A 82 10.96 8.73 0.75
C LYS A 82 11.58 9.79 1.64
N ASN A 83 10.94 10.10 2.76
CA ASN A 83 11.35 11.15 3.69
C ASN A 83 11.62 12.49 2.96
N GLY A 84 10.75 12.86 2.02
CA GLY A 84 10.86 14.07 1.20
C GLY A 84 11.84 13.99 0.02
N MET A 85 12.72 12.99 -0.03
CA MET A 85 13.68 12.81 -1.13
C MET A 85 13.05 12.03 -2.28
N VAL A 86 13.23 12.50 -3.52
CA VAL A 86 12.79 11.76 -4.71
C VAL A 86 13.66 10.51 -4.87
N MET A 87 13.03 9.35 -4.73
CA MET A 87 13.69 8.05 -4.91
C MET A 87 13.61 7.58 -6.34
N HIS A 88 12.47 7.84 -7.00
CA HIS A 88 12.22 7.38 -8.35
C HIS A 88 11.19 8.26 -9.06
N ARG A 89 11.35 8.41 -10.37
CA ARG A 89 10.32 8.93 -11.29
C ARG A 89 10.11 7.88 -12.36
N MET A 90 8.85 7.57 -12.65
CA MET A 90 8.48 6.62 -13.69
C MET A 90 7.47 7.25 -14.62
N GLU A 91 7.58 6.92 -15.90
CA GLU A 91 6.55 7.19 -16.89
C GLU A 91 6.28 5.90 -17.64
N ALA A 92 5.00 5.56 -17.82
CA ALA A 92 4.62 4.27 -18.37
C ALA A 92 3.25 4.34 -19.05
N ASP A 93 3.11 3.62 -20.16
CA ASP A 93 1.79 3.21 -20.63
C ASP A 93 1.26 2.13 -19.67
N LEU A 94 0.17 2.44 -18.96
CA LEU A 94 -0.39 1.56 -17.95
C LEU A 94 -0.86 0.25 -18.56
N CYS A 95 -1.46 0.28 -19.75
CA CYS A 95 -2.01 -0.90 -20.40
C CYS A 95 -0.91 -1.83 -20.90
N ASP A 96 0.12 -1.27 -21.53
CA ASP A 96 1.30 -2.05 -21.93
C ASP A 96 2.01 -2.63 -20.70
N THR A 97 2.20 -1.83 -19.66
CA THR A 97 2.85 -2.26 -18.40
C THR A 97 2.08 -3.39 -17.72
N MET A 98 0.75 -3.30 -17.61
CA MET A 98 -0.08 -4.36 -17.03
C MET A 98 -0.02 -5.66 -17.84
N SER A 99 0.02 -5.57 -19.17
CA SER A 99 0.12 -6.74 -20.06
C SER A 99 1.43 -7.51 -19.85
N LYS A 100 2.52 -6.79 -19.55
CA LYS A 100 3.86 -7.32 -19.31
C LYS A 100 4.15 -7.59 -17.83
N ALA A 101 3.23 -7.21 -16.93
CA ALA A 101 3.40 -7.38 -15.50
C ALA A 101 3.47 -8.87 -15.13
N SER A 102 4.33 -9.20 -14.17
CA SER A 102 4.34 -10.54 -13.58
C SER A 102 3.01 -10.83 -12.89
N GLU A 103 2.65 -12.11 -12.77
CA GLU A 103 1.43 -12.51 -12.04
C GLU A 103 1.43 -12.03 -10.60
N GLU A 104 2.61 -11.93 -9.99
CA GLU A 104 2.75 -11.32 -8.67
C GLU A 104 2.35 -9.84 -8.66
N ALA A 105 2.85 -9.04 -9.61
CA ALA A 105 2.49 -7.63 -9.69
C ALA A 105 0.98 -7.46 -9.92
N LYS A 106 0.38 -8.31 -10.77
CA LYS A 106 -1.08 -8.33 -10.97
C LYS A 106 -1.84 -8.70 -9.69
N ASN A 107 -1.33 -9.66 -8.92
CA ASN A 107 -1.95 -10.02 -7.63
C ASN A 107 -1.94 -8.84 -6.65
N TYR A 108 -0.88 -8.03 -6.62
CA TYR A 108 -0.88 -6.81 -5.82
C TYR A 108 -1.84 -5.74 -6.35
N LEU A 109 -1.96 -5.58 -7.68
CA LEU A 109 -2.99 -4.68 -8.24
C LEU A 109 -4.39 -5.10 -7.79
N ARG A 110 -4.71 -6.40 -7.91
CA ARG A 110 -6.00 -6.96 -7.44
C ARG A 110 -6.19 -6.78 -5.94
N LEU A 111 -5.15 -6.99 -5.11
CA LEU A 111 -5.20 -6.79 -3.67
C LEU A 111 -5.68 -5.38 -3.31
N PHE A 112 -5.28 -4.36 -4.07
CA PHE A 112 -5.70 -2.99 -3.82
C PHE A 112 -6.98 -2.60 -4.57
N GLY A 113 -7.60 -3.51 -5.32
CA GLY A 113 -8.79 -3.23 -6.15
C GLY A 113 -8.49 -2.49 -7.45
N LEU A 114 -7.21 -2.38 -7.83
CA LEU A 114 -6.79 -1.79 -9.10
C LEU A 114 -6.99 -2.77 -10.26
N PRO A 115 -7.26 -2.27 -11.47
CA PRO A 115 -7.32 -3.11 -12.66
C PRO A 115 -5.94 -3.75 -12.93
N ASP A 116 -5.97 -4.97 -13.48
CA ASP A 116 -4.78 -5.77 -13.80
C ASP A 116 -4.62 -6.03 -15.31
N ARG A 117 -5.53 -5.48 -16.12
CA ARG A 117 -5.57 -5.60 -17.58
C ARG A 117 -6.35 -4.45 -18.21
N CYS A 118 -6.10 -4.22 -19.50
CA CYS A 118 -6.91 -3.36 -20.35
C CYS A 118 -7.66 -4.19 -21.41
N PRO A 119 -8.78 -3.68 -21.96
CA PRO A 119 -9.46 -2.45 -21.57
C PRO A 119 -10.06 -2.54 -20.15
N VAL A 120 -10.13 -1.42 -19.45
CA VAL A 120 -10.71 -1.33 -18.11
C VAL A 120 -12.17 -0.92 -18.24
N GLU A 121 -13.05 -1.70 -17.64
CA GLU A 121 -14.48 -1.40 -17.61
C GLU A 121 -14.80 -0.36 -16.52
N PRO A 122 -15.85 0.46 -16.71
CA PRO A 122 -16.37 1.30 -15.64
C PRO A 122 -16.92 0.42 -14.52
N GLY A 123 -16.58 0.72 -13.27
CA GLY A 123 -17.03 -0.10 -12.17
C GLY A 123 -16.50 0.32 -10.81
N LYS A 124 -16.89 -0.46 -9.80
CA LYS A 124 -16.45 -0.32 -8.42
C LYS A 124 -15.89 -1.65 -7.94
N ASN A 125 -14.62 -1.67 -7.58
CA ASN A 125 -13.94 -2.84 -7.04
C ASN A 125 -13.67 -2.61 -5.55
N CYS A 126 -14.28 -3.42 -4.70
CA CYS A 126 -14.13 -3.33 -3.25
C CYS A 126 -13.26 -4.47 -2.72
N GLN A 127 -12.41 -4.13 -1.77
CA GLN A 127 -11.61 -5.06 -0.99
C GLN A 127 -12.08 -5.01 0.46
N ASP A 128 -12.04 -6.16 1.11
CA ASP A 128 -12.38 -6.31 2.52
C ASP A 128 -11.27 -7.04 3.28
N GLU A 129 -11.47 -7.27 4.56
CA GLU A 129 -10.48 -7.92 5.43
C GLU A 129 -10.13 -9.36 5.03
N SER A 130 -10.91 -9.98 4.13
CA SER A 130 -10.62 -11.32 3.59
C SER A 130 -9.58 -11.29 2.48
N THR A 131 -9.39 -10.14 1.82
CA THR A 131 -8.40 -10.00 0.74
C THR A 131 -7.03 -9.68 1.33
N LYS A 132 -6.14 -10.69 1.30
CA LYS A 132 -4.82 -10.61 1.91
C LYS A 132 -3.74 -11.06 0.93
N ALA A 133 -2.58 -10.41 1.01
CA ALA A 133 -1.38 -10.88 0.32
C ALA A 133 -0.25 -11.14 1.32
N ASP A 134 0.34 -12.34 1.24
CA ASP A 134 1.52 -12.69 2.01
C ASP A 134 2.77 -12.00 1.43
N ILE A 135 3.46 -11.22 2.27
CA ILE A 135 4.72 -10.55 1.96
C ILE A 135 5.89 -11.14 2.74
N SER A 136 5.76 -12.32 3.33
CA SER A 136 6.79 -12.99 4.12
C SER A 136 8.12 -13.13 3.39
N LYS A 137 8.11 -13.31 2.07
CA LYS A 137 9.32 -13.34 1.26
C LYS A 137 10.11 -12.02 1.26
N TYR A 138 9.43 -10.89 1.50
CA TYR A 138 10.02 -9.56 1.60
C TYR A 138 10.37 -9.16 3.04
N LYS A 139 10.08 -10.02 4.04
CA LYS A 139 10.26 -9.74 5.47
C LYS A 139 11.64 -9.17 5.84
N ARG A 140 12.70 -9.67 5.22
CA ARG A 140 14.09 -9.23 5.47
C ARG A 140 14.39 -7.84 4.88
N TYR A 141 13.61 -7.40 3.90
CA TYR A 141 13.78 -6.13 3.19
C TYR A 141 12.89 -5.01 3.74
N LEU A 142 12.01 -5.29 4.71
CA LEU A 142 11.10 -4.27 5.28
C LEU A 142 11.81 -3.07 5.91
N SER A 143 13.05 -3.25 6.37
CA SER A 143 13.89 -2.14 6.83
C SER A 143 14.12 -1.08 5.75
N LEU A 144 14.15 -1.48 4.47
CA LEU A 144 14.29 -0.56 3.33
C LEU A 144 13.04 0.28 3.11
N ALA A 145 11.87 -0.20 3.50
CA ALA A 145 10.61 0.53 3.42
C ALA A 145 10.37 1.48 4.61
N ARG A 146 11.21 1.41 5.66
CA ARG A 146 11.06 2.27 6.84
C ARG A 146 11.19 3.75 6.49
N GLY A 147 10.18 4.53 6.84
CA GLY A 147 10.12 5.98 6.64
C GLY A 147 8.75 6.41 6.11
N LEU A 148 8.61 7.71 5.83
CA LEU A 148 7.43 8.23 5.13
C LEU A 148 7.64 8.01 3.64
N ILE A 149 6.79 7.19 3.02
CA ILE A 149 6.73 6.98 1.57
C ILE A 149 5.55 7.78 1.04
N GLN A 150 5.79 8.58 0.01
CA GLN A 150 4.76 9.36 -0.69
C GLN A 150 4.81 9.01 -2.16
N ILE A 151 3.67 8.70 -2.76
CA ILE A 151 3.55 8.38 -4.18
C ILE A 151 2.59 9.39 -4.78
N GLU A 152 3.08 10.18 -5.73
CA GLU A 152 2.24 11.09 -6.52
C GLU A 152 2.12 10.49 -7.91
N ALA A 153 0.91 10.06 -8.29
CA ALA A 153 0.63 9.49 -9.60
C ALA A 153 -0.31 10.41 -10.38
N MET A 154 0.06 10.70 -11.62
CA MET A 154 -0.73 11.45 -12.59
C MET A 154 -1.04 10.53 -13.76
N ILE A 155 -2.31 10.35 -14.09
CA ILE A 155 -2.80 9.42 -15.11
C ILE A 155 -3.55 10.22 -16.17
N GLU A 156 -2.97 10.28 -17.36
CA GLU A 156 -3.58 10.83 -18.56
C GLU A 156 -4.26 9.68 -19.32
N HIS A 157 -5.47 9.89 -19.84
CA HIS A 157 -6.15 8.87 -20.64
C HIS A 157 -6.68 9.44 -21.95
N GLU A 158 -7.10 8.57 -22.86
CA GLU A 158 -7.49 8.94 -24.23
C GLU A 158 -8.61 10.00 -24.36
N ASN A 159 -9.41 10.25 -23.32
CA ASN A 159 -10.41 11.33 -23.35
C ASN A 159 -9.85 12.68 -22.86
N GLY A 160 -8.53 12.81 -22.72
CA GLY A 160 -7.81 14.05 -22.46
C GLY A 160 -7.89 14.58 -21.03
N ARG A 161 -8.42 13.80 -20.07
CA ARG A 161 -8.47 14.20 -18.65
C ARG A 161 -7.28 13.63 -17.90
N VAL A 162 -6.87 14.34 -16.85
CA VAL A 162 -5.74 13.99 -16.00
C VAL A 162 -6.30 13.64 -14.62
N GLY A 163 -6.14 12.39 -14.20
CA GLY A 163 -6.39 12.00 -12.81
C GLY A 163 -5.12 12.12 -12.00
N GLN A 164 -5.21 12.56 -10.76
CA GLN A 164 -4.06 12.55 -9.84
C GLN A 164 -4.46 11.91 -8.51
N ILE A 165 -3.59 11.03 -7.99
CA ILE A 165 -3.74 10.34 -6.71
C ILE A 165 -2.46 10.56 -5.90
N ARG A 166 -2.62 10.81 -4.60
CA ARG A 166 -1.52 11.04 -3.65
C ARG A 166 -1.66 10.25 -2.37
#